data_AF-A0A1I6RXF9-F1
#
_entry.id   AF-A0A1I6RXF9-F1
#
_cell.length_a   1.000
_cell.length_b   1.000
_cell.length_c   1.000
_cell.angle_alpha   90.00
_cell.angle_beta   90.00
_cell.angle_gamma   90.00
#
_symmetry.space_group_name_H-M   'P 1'
#
loop_
_entity.id
_entity.type
_entity.pdbx_description
1 polymer ?
#
loop_
_entity_poly.entity_id
_entity_poly.type
_entity_poly.pdbx_seq_one_letter_code
_entity_poly.pdbx_strand_id
1 'polypeptide(L)'
;MNDYLLFMIPFILLWLTSRKAYQFAMVLFAKIKLKALHQSLDELYYSFEQVVYFYNQTTHVKAIKNMQRKDIHLRFEYHPFIFTELTGIYIELKKDTTYTLAYLPIDQFMLPYLDQKMQENTLDYHSSKRISIAKLFHPNTKEKLIDEVYNQITVGRYS
;
A
#
# COMPACT_ATOMS: atom_id res chain seq x y z
N MET A 1 21.51 34.53 -13.57
CA MET A 1 21.38 33.65 -12.38
C MET A 1 19.94 33.59 -11.87
N ASN A 2 19.16 34.67 -11.99
CA ASN A 2 17.74 34.72 -11.58
C ASN A 2 16.81 33.86 -12.46
N ASP A 3 17.11 33.73 -13.76
CA ASP A 3 16.23 32.99 -14.69
C ASP A 3 16.22 31.47 -14.42
N TYR A 4 17.35 30.90 -14.00
CA TYR A 4 17.44 29.48 -13.64
C TYR A 4 16.60 29.14 -12.40
N LEU A 5 16.49 30.07 -11.44
CA LEU A 5 15.63 29.91 -10.26
C LEU A 5 14.14 29.93 -10.65
N LEU A 6 13.76 30.79 -11.61
CA LEU A 6 12.39 30.89 -12.10
C LEU A 6 11.93 29.61 -12.82
N PHE A 7 12.82 28.92 -13.54
CA PHE A 7 12.54 27.63 -14.19
C PHE A 7 12.59 26.43 -13.22
N MET A 8 13.38 26.51 -12.15
CA MET A 8 13.48 25.47 -11.12
C MET A 8 12.21 25.36 -10.26
N ILE A 9 11.60 26.49 -9.89
CA ILE A 9 10.40 26.54 -9.05
C ILE A 9 9.22 25.70 -9.59
N PRO A 10 8.78 25.82 -10.85
CA PRO A 10 7.68 25.01 -11.37
C PRO A 10 8.06 23.53 -11.46
N PHE A 11 9.34 23.21 -11.71
CA PHE A 11 9.80 21.82 -11.76
C PHE A 11 9.76 21.16 -10.38
N ILE A 12 10.15 21.89 -9.33
CA ILE A 12 10.05 21.45 -7.93
C ILE A 12 8.58 21.29 -7.53
N LEU A 13 7.71 22.24 -7.91
CA LEU A 13 6.26 22.16 -7.64
C LEU A 13 5.61 20.95 -8.33
N LEU A 14 5.95 20.69 -9.59
CA LEU A 14 5.51 19.50 -10.33
C LEU A 14 6.04 18.21 -9.71
N TRP A 15 7.27 18.24 -9.19
CA TRP A 15 7.83 17.10 -8.49
C TRP A 15 7.12 16.84 -7.16
N LEU A 16 6.81 17.89 -6.40
CA LEU A 16 6.09 17.81 -5.11
C LEU A 16 4.66 17.26 -5.27
N THR A 17 3.99 17.56 -6.39
CA THR A 17 2.66 16.99 -6.70
C THR A 17 2.73 15.57 -7.27
N SER A 18 3.93 15.03 -7.52
CA SER A 18 4.09 13.67 -8.04
C SER A 18 3.80 12.61 -6.99
N ARG A 19 3.33 11.44 -7.46
CA ARG A 19 3.12 10.24 -6.61
C ARG A 19 4.40 9.79 -5.89
N LYS A 20 5.57 10.04 -6.50
CA LYS A 20 6.87 9.66 -5.92
C LYS A 20 7.24 10.55 -4.74
N ALA A 21 7.00 11.85 -4.84
CA ALA A 21 7.19 12.77 -3.72
C ALA A 21 6.23 12.43 -2.57
N TYR A 22 4.98 12.08 -2.87
CA TYR A 22 4.03 11.60 -1.86
C TYR A 22 4.53 10.35 -1.11
N GLN A 23 4.97 9.32 -1.85
CA GLN A 23 5.53 8.10 -1.27
C GLN A 23 6.72 8.40 -0.36
N PHE A 24 7.64 9.26 -0.83
CA PHE A 24 8.80 9.66 -0.05
C PHE A 24 8.41 10.42 1.22
N ALA A 25 7.49 11.37 1.11
CA ALA A 25 6.99 12.15 2.24
C ALA A 25 6.36 11.25 3.30
N MET A 26 5.57 10.24 2.90
CA MET A 26 4.96 9.28 3.83
C MET A 26 6.01 8.44 4.56
N VAL A 27 7.01 7.93 3.84
CA VAL A 27 8.11 7.16 4.45
C VAL A 27 8.92 8.01 5.41
N LEU A 28 9.24 9.25 5.04
CA LEU A 28 9.99 10.17 5.90
C LEU A 28 9.19 10.52 7.16
N PHE A 29 7.91 10.86 7.02
CA PHE A 29 7.02 11.13 8.13
C PHE A 29 6.94 9.95 9.11
N ALA A 30 6.75 8.74 8.57
CA ALA A 30 6.69 7.53 9.37
C ALA A 30 7.98 7.28 10.15
N LYS A 31 9.14 7.42 9.49
CA LYS A 31 10.45 7.28 10.16
C LYS A 31 10.64 8.27 11.30
N ILE A 32 10.27 9.54 11.11
CA ILE A 32 10.38 10.57 12.16
C ILE A 32 9.49 10.22 13.36
N LYS A 33 8.22 9.87 13.10
CA LYS A 33 7.25 9.53 14.16
C LYS A 33 7.60 8.24 14.88
N LEU A 34 8.04 7.21 14.17
CA LEU A 34 8.44 5.94 14.77
C LEU A 34 9.73 6.07 15.57
N LYS A 35 10.67 6.92 15.14
CA LYS A 35 11.87 7.22 15.93
C LYS A 35 11.53 7.84 17.28
N ALA A 36 10.54 8.72 17.34
CA ALA A 36 10.04 9.26 18.62
C ALA A 36 9.41 8.19 19.52
N LEU A 37 8.93 7.09 18.93
CA LEU A 37 8.37 5.94 19.62
C LEU A 37 9.38 4.79 19.83
N HIS A 38 10.68 5.02 19.57
CA HIS A 38 11.74 4.01 19.66
C HIS A 38 11.47 2.73 18.85
N GLN A 39 10.81 2.88 17.71
CA GLN A 39 10.45 1.79 16.80
C GLN A 39 10.97 2.07 15.39
N SER A 40 11.17 1.01 14.61
CA SER A 40 11.50 1.11 13.20
C SER A 40 10.31 0.73 12.32
N LEU A 41 10.27 1.28 11.10
CA LEU A 41 9.24 0.92 10.13
C LEU A 41 9.29 -0.58 9.79
N ASP A 42 10.46 -1.20 9.84
CA ASP A 42 10.70 -2.59 9.45
C ASP A 42 10.19 -3.58 10.50
N GLU A 43 10.34 -3.26 11.78
CA GLU A 43 9.93 -4.08 12.93
C GLU A 43 8.43 -4.05 13.22
N LEU A 44 7.69 -3.08 12.64
CA LEU A 44 6.24 -3.04 12.80
C LEU A 44 5.59 -4.32 12.27
N TYR A 45 4.87 -5.01 13.15
CA TYR A 45 4.03 -6.14 12.80
C TYR A 45 2.76 -5.67 12.09
N TYR A 46 2.34 -6.40 11.06
CA TYR A 46 1.18 -6.08 10.23
C TYR A 46 0.39 -7.35 9.88
N SER A 47 -0.91 -7.18 9.65
CA SER A 47 -1.83 -8.25 9.22
C SER A 47 -2.54 -7.88 7.92
N PHE A 48 -2.83 -8.89 7.10
CA PHE A 48 -3.56 -8.79 5.84
C PHE A 48 -4.94 -9.47 5.89
N GLU A 49 -5.47 -9.76 7.09
CA GLU A 49 -6.73 -10.49 7.25
C GLU A 49 -7.94 -9.83 6.55
N GLN A 50 -7.93 -8.51 6.42
CA GLN A 50 -9.03 -7.75 5.85
C GLN A 50 -8.93 -7.53 4.34
N VAL A 51 -8.14 -8.35 3.64
CA VAL A 51 -8.12 -8.34 2.16
C VAL A 51 -9.46 -8.87 1.64
N VAL A 52 -10.11 -8.07 0.78
CA VAL A 52 -11.38 -8.44 0.13
C VAL A 52 -11.08 -9.19 -1.16
N TYR A 53 -11.48 -10.46 -1.24
CA TYR A 53 -11.21 -11.32 -2.39
C TYR A 53 -12.37 -11.40 -3.38
N PHE A 54 -12.07 -11.33 -4.68
CA PHE A 54 -13.07 -11.33 -5.77
C PHE A 54 -13.07 -12.62 -6.63
N TYR A 55 -12.42 -13.70 -6.18
CA TYR A 55 -12.19 -14.91 -6.99
C TYR A 55 -13.44 -15.75 -7.30
N ASN A 56 -14.63 -15.38 -6.81
CA ASN A 56 -15.89 -16.12 -7.01
C ASN A 56 -16.49 -16.01 -8.42
N GLN A 57 -15.86 -15.27 -9.33
CA GLN A 57 -16.31 -15.15 -10.71
C GLN A 57 -15.71 -16.26 -11.58
N THR A 58 -16.56 -16.99 -12.31
CA THR A 58 -16.18 -18.14 -13.15
C THR A 58 -15.08 -17.83 -14.19
N THR A 59 -15.01 -16.59 -14.67
CA THR A 59 -13.96 -16.09 -15.57
C THR A 59 -12.57 -16.10 -14.91
N HIS A 60 -12.51 -15.85 -13.60
CA HIS A 60 -11.26 -15.80 -12.84
C HIS A 60 -10.69 -17.20 -12.60
N VAL A 61 -11.53 -18.23 -12.52
CA VAL A 61 -11.11 -19.62 -12.23
C VAL A 61 -10.11 -20.15 -13.27
N LYS A 62 -10.33 -19.87 -14.57
CA LYS A 62 -9.41 -20.26 -15.65
C LYS A 62 -8.10 -19.47 -15.60
N ALA A 63 -8.17 -18.16 -15.36
CA ALA A 63 -7.00 -17.29 -15.28
C ALA A 63 -6.10 -17.62 -14.07
N ILE A 64 -6.74 -17.94 -12.93
CA ILE A 64 -6.10 -18.33 -11.67
C ILE A 64 -5.45 -19.72 -11.78
N LYS A 65 -6.01 -20.66 -12.56
CA LYS A 65 -5.48 -22.03 -12.66
C LYS A 65 -4.04 -22.10 -13.17
N ASN A 66 -3.65 -21.17 -14.03
CA ASN A 66 -2.29 -21.08 -14.58
C ASN A 66 -1.50 -19.90 -13.98
N MET A 67 -1.92 -19.35 -12.85
CA MET A 67 -1.31 -18.16 -12.26
C MET A 67 0.10 -18.44 -11.77
N GLN A 68 1.06 -17.60 -12.15
CA GLN A 68 2.38 -17.55 -11.51
C GLN A 68 2.44 -16.35 -10.57
N ARG A 69 3.19 -16.46 -9.48
CA ARG A 69 3.44 -15.37 -8.53
C ARG A 69 3.84 -14.05 -9.20
N LYS A 70 4.69 -14.14 -10.23
CA LYS A 70 5.22 -12.99 -10.97
C LYS A 70 4.17 -12.22 -11.78
N ASP A 71 3.02 -12.84 -12.06
CA ASP A 71 1.94 -12.25 -12.84
C ASP A 71 1.01 -11.39 -11.95
N ILE A 72 1.20 -11.43 -10.62
CA ILE A 72 0.45 -10.63 -9.65
C ILE A 72 1.09 -9.25 -9.53
N HIS A 73 0.28 -8.22 -9.72
CA HIS A 73 0.66 -6.82 -9.64
C HIS A 73 -0.19 -6.08 -8.63
N LEU A 74 0.46 -5.14 -7.93
CA LEU A 74 -0.20 -4.23 -7.00
C LEU A 74 -0.47 -2.90 -7.70
N ARG A 75 -1.74 -2.53 -7.80
CA ARG A 75 -2.19 -1.24 -8.32
C ARG A 75 -2.68 -0.37 -7.17
N PHE A 76 -1.87 0.63 -6.83
CA PHE A 76 -2.19 1.64 -5.83
C PHE A 76 -3.28 2.57 -6.35
N GLU A 77 -4.40 2.62 -5.65
CA GLU A 77 -5.52 3.51 -5.90
C GLU A 77 -5.32 4.80 -5.11
N TYR A 78 -5.37 5.93 -5.82
CA TYR A 78 -5.25 7.26 -5.23
C TYR A 78 -6.54 8.01 -5.43
N HIS A 79 -6.89 8.85 -4.46
CA HIS A 79 -8.03 9.73 -4.57
C HIS A 79 -7.87 10.66 -5.80
N PRO A 80 -8.91 10.86 -6.63
CA PRO A 80 -8.81 11.61 -7.88
C PRO A 80 -8.70 13.12 -7.68
N PHE A 81 -8.96 13.62 -6.48
CA PHE A 81 -8.84 15.04 -6.17
C PHE A 81 -7.38 15.45 -5.92
N ILE A 82 -7.08 16.75 -5.98
CA ILE A 82 -5.76 17.41 -6.04
C ILE A 82 -4.71 16.91 -5.01
N PHE A 83 -5.14 16.23 -3.94
CA PHE A 83 -4.27 15.58 -2.98
C PHE A 83 -4.19 14.07 -3.27
N THR A 84 -2.99 13.59 -3.60
CA THR A 84 -2.68 12.19 -3.88
C THR A 84 -2.78 11.31 -2.62
N GLU A 85 -3.97 11.13 -2.06
CA GLU A 85 -4.18 10.24 -0.93
C GLU A 85 -4.34 8.80 -1.40
N LEU A 86 -3.58 7.87 -0.83
CA LEU A 86 -3.76 6.44 -1.11
C LEU A 86 -5.04 5.95 -0.42
N THR A 87 -6.00 5.46 -1.21
CA THR A 87 -7.29 4.92 -0.69
C THR A 87 -7.24 3.41 -0.53
N GLY A 88 -6.48 2.72 -1.36
CA GLY A 88 -6.38 1.27 -1.31
C GLY A 88 -5.42 0.70 -2.33
N ILE A 89 -5.34 -0.63 -2.35
CA ILE A 89 -4.46 -1.39 -3.23
C ILE A 89 -5.29 -2.48 -3.88
N TYR A 90 -5.41 -2.45 -5.20
CA TYR A 90 -5.90 -3.58 -5.97
C TYR A 90 -4.76 -4.57 -6.20
N ILE A 91 -5.06 -5.85 -6.01
CA ILE A 91 -4.18 -6.96 -6.38
C ILE A 91 -4.74 -7.55 -7.66
N GLU A 92 -3.97 -7.45 -8.74
CA GLU A 92 -4.41 -7.78 -10.09
C GLU A 92 -3.52 -8.84 -10.73
N LEU A 93 -4.12 -9.75 -11.47
CA LEU A 93 -3.42 -10.69 -12.33
C LEU A 93 -3.29 -10.07 -13.72
N LYS A 94 -2.07 -9.84 -14.19
CA LYS A 94 -1.82 -9.33 -15.53
C LYS A 94 -1.41 -10.46 -16.46
N LYS A 95 -2.32 -10.86 -17.35
CA LYS A 95 -2.06 -11.73 -18.51
C LYS A 95 -2.56 -11.04 -19.78
N ASP A 96 -3.21 -11.77 -20.67
CA ASP A 96 -3.89 -11.19 -21.85
C ASP A 96 -5.03 -10.22 -21.45
N THR A 97 -5.61 -10.45 -20.27
CA THR A 97 -6.62 -9.59 -19.66
C THR A 97 -6.24 -9.35 -18.20
N THR A 98 -6.51 -8.14 -17.69
CA THR A 98 -6.28 -7.80 -16.29
C THR A 98 -7.47 -8.27 -15.46
N TYR A 99 -7.22 -9.16 -14.50
CA TYR A 99 -8.23 -9.66 -13.58
C TYR A 99 -7.94 -9.16 -12.18
N THR A 100 -8.88 -8.43 -11.57
CA THR A 100 -8.76 -8.04 -10.16
C THR A 100 -9.01 -9.27 -9.28
N LEU A 101 -8.01 -9.67 -8.50
CA LEU A 101 -8.08 -10.82 -7.60
C LEU A 101 -8.58 -10.43 -6.22
N ALA A 102 -8.08 -9.29 -5.72
CA ALA A 102 -8.41 -8.81 -4.39
C ALA A 102 -8.23 -7.29 -4.28
N TYR A 103 -8.76 -6.72 -3.19
CA TYR A 103 -8.61 -5.31 -2.83
C TYR A 103 -8.33 -5.18 -1.33
N LEU A 104 -7.34 -4.36 -1.00
CA LEU A 104 -7.03 -3.98 0.37
C LEU A 104 -7.30 -2.48 0.53
N PRO A 105 -8.39 -2.09 1.22
CA PRO A 105 -8.60 -0.70 1.64
C PRO A 105 -7.51 -0.29 2.62
N ILE A 106 -7.04 0.96 2.54
CA ILE A 106 -5.98 1.45 3.44
C ILE A 106 -6.42 1.44 4.90
N ASP A 107 -7.69 1.74 5.15
CA ASP A 107 -8.26 1.84 6.49
C ASP A 107 -8.42 0.46 7.14
N GLN A 108 -8.32 -0.61 6.35
CA GLN A 108 -8.39 -2.00 6.79
C GLN A 108 -7.01 -2.64 6.98
N PHE A 109 -5.93 -1.90 6.68
CA PHE A 109 -4.58 -2.39 6.92
C PHE A 109 -4.20 -2.23 8.39
N MET A 110 -4.22 -3.34 9.12
CA MET A 110 -4.07 -3.33 10.58
C MET A 110 -2.59 -3.42 11.00
N LEU A 111 -2.22 -2.53 11.91
CA LEU A 111 -0.91 -2.48 12.56
C LEU A 111 -1.15 -2.46 14.07
N PRO A 112 -1.19 -3.63 14.74
CA PRO A 112 -1.59 -3.73 16.14
C PRO A 112 -0.81 -2.81 17.08
N TYR A 113 0.47 -2.58 16.79
CA TYR A 113 1.30 -1.64 17.54
C TYR A 113 0.78 -0.20 17.46
N LEU A 114 0.36 0.25 16.28
CA LEU A 114 -0.19 1.60 16.10
C LEU A 114 -1.58 1.71 16.73
N ASP A 115 -2.38 0.64 16.62
CA ASP A 115 -3.71 0.59 17.24
C ASP A 115 -3.61 0.71 18.77
N GLN A 116 -2.65 0.02 19.39
CA GLN A 116 -2.34 0.18 20.81
C GLN A 116 -1.94 1.63 21.14
N LYS A 117 -1.05 2.24 20.35
CA LYS A 117 -0.58 3.62 20.61
C LYS A 117 -1.66 4.67 20.42
N MET A 118 -2.62 4.40 19.53
CA MET A 118 -3.83 5.21 19.40
C MET A 118 -4.73 5.10 20.63
N GLN A 119 -4.95 3.89 21.18
CA GLN A 119 -5.71 3.69 22.41
C GLN A 119 -5.05 4.40 23.61
N GLU A 120 -3.72 4.43 23.65
CA GLU A 120 -2.94 5.15 24.66
C GLU A 120 -2.95 6.69 24.47
N ASN A 121 -3.66 7.23 23.47
CA ASN A 121 -3.66 8.66 23.08
C ASN A 121 -2.28 9.24 22.75
N THR A 122 -1.30 8.38 22.44
CA THR A 122 0.07 8.79 22.07
C THR A 122 0.21 9.03 20.56
N LEU A 123 -0.74 8.52 19.77
CA LEU A 123 -0.77 8.63 18.32
C LEU A 123 -2.17 9.00 17.83
N ASP A 124 -2.25 9.98 16.94
CA ASP A 124 -3.49 10.36 16.27
C ASP A 124 -3.80 9.43 15.08
N TYR A 125 -5.09 9.28 14.75
CA TYR A 125 -5.55 8.45 13.63
C TYR A 125 -4.90 8.83 12.30
N HIS A 126 -4.79 10.13 11.99
CA HIS A 126 -4.14 10.56 10.75
C HIS A 126 -2.65 10.19 10.71
N SER A 127 -1.98 10.23 11.87
CA SER A 127 -0.58 9.83 11.96
C SER A 127 -0.42 8.31 11.79
N SER A 128 -1.31 7.52 12.39
CA SER A 128 -1.36 6.07 12.22
C SER A 128 -1.60 5.68 10.75
N LYS A 129 -2.58 6.30 10.09
CA LYS A 129 -2.88 6.08 8.68
C LYS A 129 -1.67 6.35 7.78
N ARG A 130 -0.94 7.44 8.02
CA ARG A 130 0.28 7.78 7.25
C ARG A 130 1.40 6.76 7.45
N ILE A 131 1.58 6.25 8.67
CA ILE A 131 2.57 5.20 8.95
C ILE A 131 2.17 3.90 8.25
N SER A 132 0.87 3.58 8.25
CA SER A 132 0.29 2.42 7.57
C SER A 132 0.55 2.45 6.06
N ILE A 133 0.30 3.60 5.43
CA ILE A 133 0.63 3.87 4.02
C ILE A 133 2.14 3.68 3.77
N ALA A 134 2.99 4.24 4.64
CA ALA A 134 4.44 4.10 4.49
C ALA A 134 4.90 2.65 4.56
N LYS A 135 4.30 1.84 5.44
CA LYS A 135 4.59 0.40 5.56
C LYS A 135 4.15 -0.34 4.31
N LEU A 136 2.99 -0.03 3.72
CA LEU A 136 2.55 -0.63 2.45
C LEU A 136 3.45 -0.29 1.26
N PHE A 137 4.12 0.86 1.27
CA PHE A 137 5.12 1.17 0.23
C PHE A 137 6.44 0.41 0.42
N HIS A 138 6.68 -0.18 1.58
CA HIS A 138 7.89 -0.94 1.86
C HIS A 138 7.98 -2.20 0.96
N PRO A 139 9.13 -2.47 0.31
CA PRO A 139 9.28 -3.61 -0.61
C PRO A 139 8.91 -4.94 0.02
N ASN A 140 9.36 -5.21 1.26
CA ASN A 140 9.05 -6.44 1.99
C ASN A 140 7.53 -6.61 2.17
N THR A 141 6.81 -5.56 2.56
CA THR A 141 5.36 -5.61 2.76
C THR A 141 4.61 -5.90 1.46
N LYS A 142 5.04 -5.33 0.33
CA LYS A 142 4.46 -5.63 -0.98
C LYS A 142 4.65 -7.08 -1.39
N GLU A 143 5.85 -7.63 -1.18
CA GLU A 143 6.13 -9.03 -1.48
C GLU A 143 5.30 -9.96 -0.61
N LYS A 144 5.21 -9.70 0.71
CA LYS A 144 4.36 -10.49 1.59
C LYS A 144 2.88 -10.41 1.25
N LEU A 145 2.37 -9.24 0.83
CA LEU A 145 0.98 -9.11 0.38
C LEU A 145 0.71 -9.97 -0.86
N ILE A 146 1.65 -9.99 -1.81
CA ILE A 146 1.55 -10.87 -2.99
C ILE A 146 1.58 -12.34 -2.57
N ASP A 147 2.46 -12.71 -1.65
CA ASP A 147 2.59 -14.07 -1.15
C ASP A 147 1.32 -14.53 -0.42
N GLU A 148 0.75 -13.68 0.42
CA GLU A 148 -0.50 -13.93 1.13
C GLU A 148 -1.65 -14.19 0.16
N VAL A 149 -1.85 -13.28 -0.81
CA VAL A 149 -2.92 -13.42 -1.81
C VAL A 149 -2.69 -14.66 -2.69
N TYR A 150 -1.44 -14.92 -3.08
CA TYR A 150 -1.10 -16.12 -3.86
C TYR A 150 -1.40 -17.40 -3.09
N ASN A 151 -1.00 -17.46 -1.81
CA ASN A 151 -1.22 -18.60 -0.94
C ASN A 151 -2.71 -18.79 -0.67
N GLN A 152 -3.45 -17.74 -0.35
CA GLN A 152 -4.89 -17.82 -0.09
C GLN A 152 -5.66 -18.34 -1.32
N ILE A 153 -5.29 -17.90 -2.52
CA ILE A 153 -5.92 -18.34 -3.77
C ILE A 153 -5.53 -19.78 -4.13
N THR A 154 -4.30 -20.21 -3.81
CA THR A 154 -3.79 -21.55 -4.16
C THR A 154 -4.20 -22.62 -3.15
N VAL A 155 -4.11 -22.30 -1.85
CA VAL A 155 -4.39 -23.19 -0.72
C VAL A 155 -5.88 -23.17 -0.36
N GLY A 156 -6.53 -22.01 -0.40
CA GLY A 156 -7.98 -21.87 -0.19
C GLY A 156 -8.84 -22.56 -1.25
N ARG A 157 -8.23 -23.16 -2.28
CA ARG A 157 -8.87 -24.10 -3.22
C ARG A 157 -9.10 -25.51 -2.63
N TYR A 158 -8.47 -25.84 -1.51
CA TYR A 158 -8.52 -27.18 -0.88
C TYR A 158 -9.20 -27.20 0.49
N SER A 159 -9.92 -26.14 0.87
CA SER A 159 -10.78 -26.12 2.07
C SER A 159 -12.25 -26.04 1.69
#